data_AF-A0A6L7XCN9-F1
#
_entry.id   AF-A0A6L7XCN9-F1
#
_cell.length_a   1.000
_cell.length_b   1.000
_cell.length_c   1.000
_cell.angle_alpha   90.00
_cell.angle_beta   90.00
_cell.angle_gamma   90.00
#
_symmetry.space_group_name_H-M   'P 1'
#
loop_
_entity.id
_entity.type
_entity.pdbx_description
1 polymer ?
#
loop_
_entity_poly.entity_id
_entity_poly.type
_entity_poly.pdbx_seq_one_letter_code
_entity_poly.pdbx_strand_id
1 'polypeptide(L)'
;MTLASEQNSLLAGTDLQPDAADDPANSVAWELRDARLLDHSDGSVAFEQRGVEVPVTWSQNATNILAQKYFRGALGTPSREWSLRQVVDRIVGTITRWGDGDGYFVNESEASLFRAELSHLLYTQRAAFNSPVWFNIGVAGVPQQASACFILSVDDTMESILEWYAEEGRIFKGGSGAGVNLSHIRASSEALSGGGTASGPVSFMRGAAASAGTIKSGGKTRRAAKMVVLDADHPDIEDFIWCKAREERKSRALAAAGFDMSVDGTDSDSVQYQNANNSVRVTDEFMQTVLEGGDWDLTARTDGSVLKRVPARSILSQMAEAAWQCADPGVQFATTINRWHTAASTGPITASNPCSEYVHLDNSACNLASINLLSFLDDEGVFDVTGFRRAVQVVFAAQEILVGHADYPTPAIADTTRAFRQIGLGYANLGALLMALGLPYDSDEGRAVAAAITALMTGEAYLTSTRLAERMGPFAGFHDNREHM
;
A
#
# COMPACT_ATOMS: atom_id res chain seq x y z
N MET A 1 39.41 -13.24 19.52
CA MET A 1 38.40 -14.18 19.00
C MET A 1 37.05 -13.77 19.57
N THR A 2 36.39 -12.81 18.93
CA THR A 2 35.33 -13.00 17.89
C THR A 2 33.96 -13.26 18.52
N LEU A 3 33.48 -12.27 19.28
CA LEU A 3 32.05 -12.10 19.62
C LEU A 3 31.53 -10.72 19.17
N ALA A 4 32.43 -9.73 19.00
CA ALA A 4 32.08 -8.40 18.53
C ALA A 4 31.86 -8.30 17.00
N SER A 5 32.32 -9.28 16.21
CA SER A 5 32.19 -9.24 14.75
C SER A 5 30.83 -9.76 14.25
N GLU A 6 30.23 -10.74 14.92
CA GLU A 6 28.87 -11.21 14.59
C GLU A 6 27.79 -10.23 15.06
N GLN A 7 28.04 -9.50 16.15
CA GLN A 7 27.13 -8.47 16.67
C GLN A 7 26.98 -7.26 15.76
N ASN A 8 27.89 -7.08 14.79
CA ASN A 8 27.90 -5.93 13.90
C ASN A 8 27.64 -6.31 12.44
N SER A 9 26.88 -7.37 12.17
CA SER A 9 26.29 -7.61 10.85
C SER A 9 24.82 -7.22 10.88
N LEU A 10 24.34 -6.54 9.84
CA LEU A 10 22.91 -6.30 9.59
C LEU A 10 22.11 -7.59 9.54
N LEU A 11 22.80 -8.66 9.20
CA LEU A 11 22.30 -9.97 8.88
C LEU A 11 22.91 -11.00 9.86
N ALA A 12 22.76 -10.77 11.18
CA ALA A 12 23.18 -11.74 12.20
C ALA A 12 22.21 -12.95 12.26
N GLY A 13 22.71 -14.17 12.05
CA GLY A 13 21.93 -15.41 12.11
C GLY A 13 22.47 -16.51 11.17
N THR A 14 21.76 -17.64 11.08
CA THR A 14 22.06 -18.70 10.10
C THR A 14 21.65 -18.25 8.70
N ASP A 15 22.57 -18.35 7.75
CA ASP A 15 22.35 -17.95 6.35
C ASP A 15 21.21 -18.76 5.72
N LEU A 16 20.38 -18.10 4.89
CA LEU A 16 19.41 -18.80 4.04
C LEU A 16 20.10 -19.70 3.00
N GLN A 17 21.40 -19.46 2.76
CA GLN A 17 22.26 -20.23 1.87
C GLN A 17 23.63 -20.46 2.52
N PRO A 18 23.83 -21.55 3.29
CA PRO A 18 25.15 -21.89 3.82
C PRO A 18 26.14 -22.34 2.72
N ASP A 19 25.64 -22.75 1.55
CA ASP A 19 26.41 -23.13 0.36
C ASP A 19 26.16 -22.14 -0.78
N ALA A 20 26.67 -20.92 -0.66
CA ALA A 20 26.56 -19.93 -1.74
C ALA A 20 27.25 -20.45 -3.01
N ALA A 21 26.46 -20.73 -4.04
CA ALA A 21 26.96 -20.61 -5.41
C ALA A 21 27.23 -19.13 -5.68
N ASP A 22 28.31 -18.81 -6.39
CA ASP A 22 28.71 -17.41 -6.70
C ASP A 22 27.59 -16.58 -7.39
N ASP A 23 26.59 -17.25 -8.00
CA ASP A 23 25.36 -16.65 -8.53
C ASP A 23 24.12 -17.22 -7.80
N PRO A 24 23.33 -16.39 -7.10
CA PRO A 24 22.10 -16.78 -6.39
C PRO A 24 21.06 -17.46 -7.29
N ALA A 25 21.09 -17.17 -8.58
CA ALA A 25 20.18 -17.78 -9.53
C ALA A 25 20.53 -19.24 -9.83
N ASN A 26 21.69 -19.74 -9.41
CA ASN A 26 22.01 -21.17 -9.42
C ASN A 26 21.28 -21.96 -8.32
N SER A 27 20.62 -21.28 -7.37
CA SER A 27 19.83 -21.92 -6.31
C SER A 27 18.47 -22.47 -6.77
N VAL A 28 18.07 -22.23 -8.02
CA VAL A 28 16.80 -22.70 -8.58
C VAL A 28 17.01 -23.26 -10.00
N ALA A 29 16.16 -24.20 -10.41
CA ALA A 29 16.09 -24.68 -11.78
C ALA A 29 15.27 -23.72 -12.66
N TRP A 30 15.71 -23.50 -13.90
CA TRP A 30 15.12 -22.54 -14.85
C TRP A 30 14.55 -23.24 -16.07
N GLU A 31 13.53 -22.64 -16.66
CA GLU A 31 12.98 -23.06 -17.95
C GLU A 31 12.53 -21.87 -18.79
N LEU A 32 12.42 -22.11 -20.10
CA LEU A 32 11.80 -21.18 -21.05
C LEU A 32 10.34 -21.57 -21.25
N ARG A 33 9.44 -20.62 -21.09
CA ARG A 33 8.00 -20.80 -21.27
C ARG A 33 7.38 -19.63 -22.04
N ASP A 34 6.34 -19.89 -22.81
CA ASP A 34 5.61 -18.82 -23.49
C ASP A 34 4.58 -18.20 -22.54
N ALA A 35 4.57 -16.86 -22.45
CA ALA A 35 3.56 -16.11 -21.75
C ALA A 35 2.45 -15.69 -22.72
N ARG A 36 1.24 -16.24 -22.55
CA ARG A 36 0.11 -15.97 -23.44
C ARG A 36 -1.17 -15.77 -22.64
N LEU A 37 -1.83 -14.64 -22.90
CA LEU A 37 -3.12 -14.29 -22.32
C LEU A 37 -4.16 -14.15 -23.43
N LEU A 38 -5.29 -14.80 -23.24
CA LEU A 38 -6.44 -14.70 -24.13
C LEU A 38 -7.46 -13.72 -23.53
N ASP A 39 -8.11 -12.95 -24.39
CA ASP A 39 -9.28 -12.19 -24.02
C ASP A 39 -10.41 -13.16 -23.69
N HIS A 40 -11.11 -12.90 -22.59
CA HIS A 40 -12.16 -13.76 -22.07
C HIS A 40 -13.48 -13.60 -22.84
N SER A 41 -13.67 -12.48 -23.55
CA SER A 41 -14.89 -12.16 -24.28
C SER A 41 -14.94 -12.83 -25.66
N ASP A 42 -13.82 -12.87 -26.38
CA ASP A 42 -13.74 -13.37 -27.76
C ASP A 42 -12.65 -14.42 -28.01
N GLY A 43 -11.82 -14.74 -27.01
CA GLY A 43 -10.72 -15.71 -27.13
C GLY A 43 -9.52 -15.21 -27.93
N SER A 44 -9.50 -13.94 -28.34
CA SER A 44 -8.38 -13.33 -29.06
C SER A 44 -7.13 -13.25 -28.18
N VAL A 45 -5.95 -13.08 -28.77
CA VAL A 45 -4.71 -12.96 -28.00
C VAL A 45 -4.55 -11.52 -27.51
N ALA A 46 -4.84 -11.30 -26.23
CA ALA A 46 -4.68 -10.00 -25.58
C ALA A 46 -3.20 -9.65 -25.32
N PHE A 47 -2.36 -10.66 -25.08
CA PHE A 47 -0.92 -10.49 -24.88
C PHE A 47 -0.17 -11.79 -25.18
N GLU A 48 0.97 -11.69 -25.86
CA GLU A 48 1.90 -12.82 -26.07
C GLU A 48 3.36 -12.34 -25.98
N GLN A 49 4.19 -13.09 -25.25
CA GLN A 49 5.64 -13.01 -25.28
C GLN A 49 6.21 -14.42 -25.17
N ARG A 50 7.00 -14.84 -26.16
CA ARG A 50 7.58 -16.19 -26.23
C ARG A 50 8.96 -16.25 -25.58
N GLY A 51 9.33 -17.44 -25.12
CA GLY A 51 10.67 -17.71 -24.56
C GLY A 51 10.97 -16.91 -23.29
N VAL A 52 9.99 -16.77 -22.40
CA VAL A 52 10.17 -16.13 -21.11
C VAL A 52 10.90 -17.07 -20.16
N GLU A 53 12.00 -16.62 -19.57
CA GLU A 53 12.80 -17.40 -18.62
C GLU A 53 12.33 -17.17 -17.17
N VAL A 54 11.92 -18.24 -16.50
CA VAL A 54 11.44 -18.25 -15.11
C VAL A 54 11.89 -19.52 -14.39
N PRO A 55 11.88 -19.54 -13.05
CA PRO A 55 12.08 -20.78 -12.30
C PRO A 55 10.98 -21.81 -12.60
N VAL A 56 11.35 -23.10 -12.65
CA VAL A 56 10.43 -24.22 -12.94
C VAL A 56 9.23 -24.25 -11.99
N THR A 57 9.44 -23.81 -10.74
CA THR A 57 8.40 -23.78 -9.69
C THR A 57 7.35 -22.68 -9.90
N TRP A 58 7.60 -21.69 -10.76
CA TRP A 58 6.62 -20.64 -11.03
C TRP A 58 5.48 -21.17 -11.88
N SER A 59 4.24 -20.87 -11.48
CA SER A 59 3.05 -21.24 -12.26
C SER A 59 2.99 -20.48 -13.60
N GLN A 60 2.32 -21.05 -14.61
CA GLN A 60 2.05 -20.36 -15.89
C GLN A 60 1.36 -19.00 -15.67
N ASN A 61 0.46 -18.90 -14.69
CA ASN A 61 -0.22 -17.65 -14.39
C ASN A 61 0.76 -16.58 -13.86
N ALA A 62 1.69 -16.96 -12.99
CA ALA A 62 2.75 -16.06 -12.52
C ALA A 62 3.65 -15.62 -13.69
N THR A 63 4.02 -16.53 -14.60
CA THR A 63 4.77 -16.21 -15.83
C THR A 63 4.03 -15.19 -16.69
N ASN A 64 2.73 -15.41 -16.93
CA ASN A 64 1.89 -14.52 -17.72
C ASN A 64 1.84 -13.10 -17.11
N ILE A 65 1.63 -13.02 -15.80
CA ILE A 65 1.57 -11.74 -15.06
C ILE A 65 2.93 -11.03 -15.08
N LEU A 66 4.02 -11.75 -14.80
CA LEU A 66 5.39 -11.23 -14.85
C LEU A 66 5.67 -10.58 -16.21
N ALA A 67 5.45 -11.34 -17.29
CA ALA A 67 5.70 -10.88 -18.64
C ALA A 67 4.81 -9.68 -19.01
N GLN A 68 3.50 -9.76 -18.77
CA GLN A 68 2.59 -8.69 -19.17
C GLN A 68 2.83 -7.38 -18.41
N LYS A 69 3.02 -7.47 -17.09
CA LYS A 69 2.96 -6.30 -16.20
C LYS A 69 4.33 -5.78 -15.78
N TYR A 70 5.29 -6.67 -15.54
CA TYR A 70 6.53 -6.31 -14.81
C TYR A 70 7.76 -6.23 -15.71
N PHE A 71 7.82 -6.99 -16.81
CA PHE A 71 8.88 -6.80 -17.80
C PHE A 71 8.83 -5.41 -18.43
N ARG A 72 10.00 -4.77 -18.52
CA ARG A 72 10.23 -3.45 -19.10
C ARG A 72 10.78 -3.57 -20.52
N GLY A 73 10.74 -2.46 -21.27
CA GLY A 73 10.98 -2.44 -22.71
C GLY A 73 9.73 -2.79 -23.53
N ALA A 74 9.71 -2.32 -24.78
CA ALA A 74 8.61 -2.55 -25.71
C ALA A 74 8.68 -3.98 -26.28
N LEU A 75 7.54 -4.61 -26.54
CA LEU A 75 7.52 -5.94 -27.15
C LEU A 75 8.24 -5.92 -28.51
N GLY A 76 9.04 -6.94 -28.78
CA GLY A 76 9.81 -7.07 -30.02
C GLY A 76 11.09 -6.23 -30.10
N THR A 77 11.43 -5.43 -29.08
CA THR A 77 12.70 -4.68 -29.05
C THR A 77 13.78 -5.44 -28.26
N PRO A 78 15.08 -5.23 -28.56
CA PRO A 78 16.17 -5.84 -27.78
C PRO A 78 16.20 -5.42 -26.31
N SER A 79 15.62 -4.26 -25.99
CA SER A 79 15.49 -3.75 -24.62
C SER A 79 14.38 -4.40 -23.80
N ARG A 80 13.59 -5.31 -24.39
CA ARG A 80 12.53 -6.04 -23.70
C ARG A 80 13.13 -7.05 -22.74
N GLU A 81 12.79 -6.92 -21.46
CA GLU A 81 13.06 -7.96 -20.47
C GLU A 81 12.30 -9.25 -20.86
N TRP A 82 12.99 -10.38 -20.76
CA TRP A 82 12.48 -11.70 -21.09
C TRP A 82 12.80 -12.74 -20.01
N SER A 83 13.60 -12.38 -19.01
CA SER A 83 13.97 -13.27 -17.89
C SER A 83 13.68 -12.62 -16.55
N LEU A 84 13.18 -13.41 -15.59
CA LEU A 84 13.08 -12.98 -14.19
C LEU A 84 14.45 -12.59 -13.62
N ARG A 85 15.55 -13.21 -14.09
CA ARG A 85 16.92 -12.84 -13.66
C ARG A 85 17.21 -11.37 -13.93
N GLN A 86 16.85 -10.88 -15.12
CA GLN A 86 17.04 -9.48 -15.49
C GLN A 86 16.28 -8.53 -14.54
N VAL A 87 15.05 -8.90 -14.20
CA VAL A 87 14.20 -8.10 -13.29
C VAL A 87 14.78 -8.07 -11.88
N VAL A 88 15.15 -9.22 -11.34
CA VAL A 88 15.72 -9.34 -9.99
C VAL A 88 17.08 -8.67 -9.92
N ASP A 89 17.98 -8.87 -10.88
CA ASP A 89 19.29 -8.21 -10.92
C ASP A 89 19.15 -6.68 -10.99
N ARG A 90 18.18 -6.18 -11.75
CA ARG A 90 17.89 -4.75 -11.84
C ARG A 90 17.45 -4.20 -10.48
N ILE A 91 16.50 -4.84 -9.81
CA ILE A 91 15.96 -4.39 -8.52
C ILE A 91 16.99 -4.55 -7.41
N VAL A 92 17.41 -5.79 -7.16
CA VAL A 92 18.32 -6.15 -6.06
C VAL A 92 19.68 -5.50 -6.25
N GLY A 93 20.19 -5.46 -7.49
CA GLY A 93 21.44 -4.78 -7.78
C GLY A 93 21.38 -3.28 -7.53
N THR A 94 20.24 -2.64 -7.76
CA THR A 94 20.05 -1.22 -7.44
C THR A 94 20.00 -1.00 -5.94
N ILE A 95 19.19 -1.78 -5.21
CA ILE A 95 19.11 -1.70 -3.74
C ILE A 95 20.48 -1.96 -3.11
N THR A 96 21.22 -2.97 -3.58
CA THR A 96 22.56 -3.30 -3.04
C THR A 96 23.54 -2.14 -3.27
N ARG A 97 23.55 -1.53 -4.47
CA ARG A 97 24.43 -0.38 -4.75
C ARG A 97 24.10 0.84 -3.89
N TRP A 98 22.81 1.09 -3.64
CA TRP A 98 22.37 2.16 -2.74
C TRP A 98 22.79 1.88 -1.29
N GLY A 99 22.57 0.65 -0.82
CA GLY A 99 22.97 0.24 0.52
C GLY A 99 24.49 0.34 0.75
N ASP A 100 25.29 -0.09 -0.23
CA ASP A 100 26.74 0.01 -0.19
C ASP A 100 27.21 1.46 -0.17
N GLY A 101 26.65 2.31 -1.05
CA GLY A 101 26.98 3.74 -1.13
C GLY A 101 26.66 4.52 0.15
N ASP A 102 25.62 4.13 0.89
CA ASP A 102 25.20 4.78 2.12
C ASP A 102 25.84 4.19 3.38
N GLY A 103 26.60 3.10 3.26
CA GLY A 103 27.26 2.44 4.40
C GLY A 103 26.36 1.51 5.20
N TYR A 104 25.29 0.98 4.61
CA TYR A 104 24.50 -0.08 5.23
C TYR A 104 25.33 -1.33 5.47
N PHE A 105 26.24 -1.68 4.56
CA PHE A 105 27.07 -2.88 4.68
C PHE A 105 28.46 -2.55 5.25
N VAL A 106 28.97 -3.40 6.16
CA VAL A 106 30.32 -3.24 6.76
C VAL A 106 31.41 -3.45 5.71
N ASN A 107 31.17 -4.32 4.74
CA ASN A 107 32.11 -4.66 3.69
C ASN A 107 31.39 -5.33 2.49
N GLU A 108 32.15 -5.55 1.42
CA GLU A 108 31.69 -6.20 0.19
C GLU A 108 31.11 -7.61 0.41
N SER A 109 31.60 -8.36 1.40
CA SER A 109 31.08 -9.69 1.71
C SER A 109 29.66 -9.61 2.26
N GLU A 110 29.36 -8.63 3.12
CA GLU A 110 28.00 -8.42 3.64
C GLU A 110 27.05 -7.93 2.55
N ALA A 111 27.51 -7.02 1.68
CA ALA A 111 26.74 -6.56 0.53
C ALA A 111 26.41 -7.72 -0.44
N SER A 112 27.39 -8.61 -0.68
CA SER A 112 27.23 -9.78 -1.53
C SER A 112 26.27 -10.80 -0.94
N LEU A 113 26.35 -11.04 0.38
CA LEU A 113 25.42 -11.91 1.10
C LEU A 113 23.99 -11.36 1.03
N PHE A 114 23.80 -10.06 1.31
CA PHE A 114 22.49 -9.40 1.20
C PHE A 114 21.91 -9.54 -0.22
N ARG A 115 22.73 -9.28 -1.25
CA ARG A 115 22.33 -9.45 -2.66
C ARG A 115 21.88 -10.88 -2.91
N ALA A 116 22.64 -11.86 -2.40
CA ALA A 116 22.36 -13.26 -2.64
C ALA A 116 21.05 -13.71 -1.99
N GLU A 117 20.85 -13.39 -0.73
CA GLU A 117 19.65 -13.77 0.01
C GLU A 117 18.41 -13.06 -0.52
N LEU A 118 18.49 -11.76 -0.82
CA LEU A 118 17.34 -11.04 -1.37
C LEU A 118 16.97 -11.59 -2.76
N SER A 119 17.95 -11.90 -3.61
CA SER A 119 17.71 -12.53 -4.91
C SER A 119 17.03 -13.89 -4.75
N HIS A 120 17.53 -14.72 -3.83
CA HIS A 120 16.95 -16.03 -3.54
C HIS A 120 15.50 -15.93 -3.08
N LEU A 121 15.19 -15.00 -2.17
CA LEU A 121 13.83 -14.78 -1.68
C LEU A 121 12.85 -14.40 -2.81
N LEU A 122 13.31 -13.60 -3.77
CA LEU A 122 12.49 -13.21 -4.93
C LEU A 122 12.35 -14.35 -5.95
N TYR A 123 13.41 -15.11 -6.24
CA TYR A 123 13.35 -16.25 -7.17
C TYR A 123 12.45 -17.37 -6.65
N THR A 124 12.48 -17.64 -5.35
CA THR A 124 11.69 -18.72 -4.72
C THR A 124 10.27 -18.30 -4.32
N GLN A 125 9.86 -17.07 -4.63
CA GLN A 125 8.57 -16.49 -4.20
C GLN A 125 8.35 -16.56 -2.67
N ARG A 126 9.44 -16.49 -1.89
CA ARG A 126 9.39 -16.38 -0.42
C ARG A 126 9.07 -14.96 0.04
N ALA A 127 9.41 -13.96 -0.76
CA ALA A 127 9.01 -12.58 -0.54
C ALA A 127 8.69 -11.87 -1.87
N ALA A 128 7.91 -10.80 -1.79
CA ALA A 128 7.67 -9.89 -2.89
C ALA A 128 7.51 -8.45 -2.41
N PHE A 129 8.15 -7.50 -3.10
CA PHE A 129 7.87 -6.08 -2.90
C PHE A 129 6.54 -5.66 -3.53
N ASN A 130 6.03 -4.51 -3.12
CA ASN A 130 4.93 -3.85 -3.81
C ASN A 130 5.27 -3.55 -5.27
N SER A 131 4.24 -3.45 -6.10
CA SER A 131 4.40 -3.38 -7.55
C SER A 131 5.29 -2.23 -8.06
N PRO A 132 5.23 -0.99 -7.53
CA PRO A 132 6.16 0.08 -7.89
C PRO A 132 7.65 -0.28 -7.83
N VAL A 133 8.09 -1.09 -6.86
CA VAL A 133 9.49 -1.55 -6.80
C VAL A 133 9.85 -2.33 -8.06
N TRP A 134 8.98 -3.24 -8.48
CA TRP A 134 9.18 -4.03 -9.70
C TRP A 134 9.15 -3.19 -10.98
N PHE A 135 8.29 -2.17 -11.03
CA PHE A 135 8.09 -1.32 -12.21
C PHE A 135 9.21 -0.32 -12.44
N ASN A 136 9.76 0.26 -11.37
CA ASN A 136 10.50 1.51 -11.45
C ASN A 136 11.98 1.36 -11.08
N ILE A 137 12.29 0.54 -10.08
CA ILE A 137 13.64 0.51 -9.49
C ILE A 137 14.64 -0.06 -10.47
N GLY A 138 15.73 0.68 -10.72
CA GLY A 138 16.79 0.34 -11.66
C GLY A 138 16.41 0.52 -13.14
N VAL A 139 15.22 1.05 -13.46
CA VAL A 139 14.81 1.31 -14.84
C VAL A 139 15.35 2.67 -15.30
N ALA A 140 16.05 2.71 -16.42
CA ALA A 140 16.63 3.94 -16.95
C ALA A 140 15.56 4.95 -17.39
N GLY A 141 15.77 6.23 -17.07
CA GLY A 141 14.94 7.34 -17.57
C GLY A 141 13.54 7.44 -16.97
N VAL A 142 13.25 6.69 -15.89
CA VAL A 142 11.99 6.82 -15.13
C VAL A 142 12.28 7.17 -13.67
N PRO A 143 11.36 7.89 -13.00
CA PRO A 143 11.46 8.10 -11.56
C PRO A 143 11.56 6.78 -10.80
N GLN A 144 12.46 6.69 -9.84
CA GLN A 144 12.73 5.55 -8.98
C GLN A 144 11.72 5.45 -7.83
N GLN A 145 10.42 5.54 -8.14
CA GLN A 145 9.37 5.50 -7.12
C GLN A 145 9.21 4.07 -6.57
N ALA A 146 9.55 3.89 -5.29
CA ALA A 146 9.43 2.61 -4.58
C ALA A 146 8.11 2.44 -3.82
N SER A 147 7.51 3.53 -3.33
CA SER A 147 6.35 3.49 -2.44
C SER A 147 5.04 3.24 -3.21
N ALA A 148 4.18 2.36 -2.68
CA ALA A 148 2.85 2.08 -3.26
C ALA A 148 1.74 2.94 -2.67
N CYS A 149 1.97 3.47 -1.47
CA CYS A 149 0.93 4.06 -0.65
C CYS A 149 1.36 5.45 -0.21
N PHE A 150 0.47 6.43 -0.37
CA PHE A 150 0.68 7.82 0.01
C PHE A 150 -0.50 8.32 0.84
N ILE A 151 -0.24 9.24 1.76
CA ILE A 151 -1.24 10.02 2.49
C ILE A 151 -0.96 11.49 2.19
N LEU A 152 -2.00 12.24 1.85
CA LEU A 152 -1.94 13.66 1.48
C LEU A 152 -2.72 14.49 2.50
N SER A 153 -2.29 15.73 2.70
CA SER A 153 -3.10 16.77 3.37
C SER A 153 -3.84 17.62 2.35
N VAL A 154 -4.95 18.24 2.76
CA VAL A 154 -5.62 19.30 2.00
C VAL A 154 -6.17 20.36 2.95
N ASP A 155 -5.95 21.63 2.59
CA ASP A 155 -6.46 22.78 3.32
C ASP A 155 -7.70 23.38 2.64
N ASP A 156 -8.47 24.17 3.39
CA ASP A 156 -9.68 24.85 2.92
C ASP A 156 -9.37 26.10 2.06
N THR A 157 -8.56 25.91 1.02
CA THR A 157 -8.24 26.93 0.02
C THR A 157 -8.28 26.33 -1.37
N MET A 158 -8.65 27.13 -2.38
CA MET A 158 -8.69 26.64 -3.76
C MET A 158 -7.30 26.19 -4.26
N GLU A 159 -6.24 26.87 -3.82
CA GLU A 159 -4.86 26.50 -4.19
C GLU A 159 -4.48 25.12 -3.66
N SER A 160 -4.73 24.84 -2.37
CA SER A 160 -4.47 23.53 -1.77
C SER A 160 -5.34 22.42 -2.39
N ILE A 161 -6.62 22.69 -2.66
CA ILE A 161 -7.53 21.73 -3.31
C ILE A 161 -7.07 21.38 -4.73
N LEU A 162 -6.60 22.37 -5.51
CA LEU A 162 -6.11 22.13 -6.86
C LEU A 162 -4.74 21.44 -6.87
N GLU A 163 -3.86 21.78 -5.93
CA GLU A 163 -2.58 21.08 -5.80
C GLU A 163 -2.77 19.62 -5.41
N TRP A 164 -3.73 19.30 -4.54
CA TRP A 164 -4.11 17.91 -4.24
C TRP A 164 -4.40 17.09 -5.52
N TYR A 165 -5.13 17.65 -6.49
CA TYR A 165 -5.41 16.96 -7.75
C TYR A 165 -4.13 16.73 -8.56
N ALA A 166 -3.21 17.69 -8.55
CA ALA A 166 -1.93 17.60 -9.25
C ALA A 166 -1.02 16.55 -8.60
N GLU A 167 -0.93 16.52 -7.27
CA GLU A 167 -0.16 15.55 -6.50
C GLU A 167 -0.63 14.12 -6.76
N GLU A 168 -1.94 13.88 -6.71
CA GLU A 168 -2.50 12.57 -7.04
C GLU A 168 -2.19 12.16 -8.47
N GLY A 169 -2.28 13.08 -9.43
CA GLY A 169 -1.92 12.78 -10.81
C GLY A 169 -0.46 12.33 -10.96
N ARG A 170 0.47 12.96 -10.22
CA ARG A 170 1.89 12.55 -10.17
C ARG A 170 2.05 11.17 -9.51
N ILE A 171 1.36 10.90 -8.40
CA ILE A 171 1.38 9.61 -7.68
C ILE A 171 0.86 8.48 -8.58
N PHE A 172 -0.29 8.68 -9.23
CA PHE A 172 -0.92 7.67 -10.07
C PHE A 172 -0.05 7.34 -11.28
N LYS A 173 0.59 8.35 -11.91
CA LYS A 173 1.56 8.14 -12.99
C LYS A 173 2.68 7.17 -12.58
N GLY A 174 3.13 7.21 -11.32
CA GLY A 174 4.16 6.34 -10.77
C GLY A 174 3.72 4.90 -10.41
N GLY A 175 2.42 4.58 -10.52
CA GLY A 175 1.91 3.22 -10.25
C GLY A 175 1.34 3.02 -8.84
N SER A 176 1.14 4.10 -8.10
CA SER A 176 0.80 4.09 -6.67
C SER A 176 -0.56 4.74 -6.40
N GLY A 177 -1.05 4.64 -5.17
CA GLY A 177 -2.31 5.24 -4.76
C GLY A 177 -2.18 6.14 -3.54
N ALA A 178 -3.15 7.03 -3.36
CA ALA A 178 -3.14 8.08 -2.35
C ALA A 178 -4.42 8.09 -1.51
N GLY A 179 -4.35 8.53 -0.27
CA GLY A 179 -5.52 8.84 0.52
C GLY A 179 -5.45 10.22 1.15
N VAL A 180 -6.61 10.78 1.46
CA VAL A 180 -6.74 12.14 2.03
C VAL A 180 -7.98 12.24 2.90
N ASN A 181 -7.92 13.05 3.95
CA ASN A 181 -9.07 13.44 4.74
C ASN A 181 -9.57 14.81 4.29
N LEU A 182 -10.83 14.90 3.83
CA LEU A 182 -11.42 16.15 3.33
C LEU A 182 -12.11 16.96 4.42
N SER A 183 -12.03 16.53 5.69
CA SER A 183 -12.76 17.16 6.80
C SER A 183 -12.27 18.55 7.15
N HIS A 184 -11.12 18.97 6.62
CA HIS A 184 -10.64 20.35 6.72
C HIS A 184 -11.39 21.31 5.79
N ILE A 185 -11.92 20.83 4.67
CA ILE A 185 -12.66 21.65 3.70
C ILE A 185 -14.02 22.01 4.30
N ARG A 186 -14.41 23.29 4.22
CA ARG A 186 -15.70 23.75 4.75
C ARG A 186 -16.87 23.07 4.05
N ALA A 187 -17.95 22.85 4.79
CA ALA A 187 -19.14 22.19 4.29
C ALA A 187 -19.90 23.04 3.25
N SER A 188 -20.70 22.37 2.43
CA SER A 188 -21.52 23.01 1.38
C SER A 188 -22.54 24.03 1.90
N SER A 189 -22.92 23.92 3.19
CA SER A 189 -23.80 24.86 3.86
C SER A 189 -23.09 26.10 4.44
N GLU A 190 -21.76 26.12 4.46
CA GLU A 190 -20.97 27.22 5.03
C GLU A 190 -20.79 28.37 4.03
N ALA A 191 -20.71 29.60 4.54
CA ALA A 191 -20.62 30.81 3.72
C ALA A 191 -19.21 31.05 3.15
N LEU A 192 -19.15 31.72 2.01
CA LEU A 192 -17.90 32.23 1.41
C LEU A 192 -17.74 33.73 1.67
N SER A 193 -16.49 34.19 1.79
CA SER A 193 -16.17 35.61 2.00
C SER A 193 -16.63 36.52 0.87
N GLY A 194 -16.70 36.00 -0.37
CA GLY A 194 -17.19 36.69 -1.56
C GLY A 194 -18.72 36.66 -1.74
N GLY A 195 -19.46 36.05 -0.81
CA GLY A 195 -20.91 35.80 -0.92
C GLY A 195 -21.24 34.42 -1.51
N GLY A 196 -22.44 33.92 -1.19
CA GLY A 196 -22.86 32.56 -1.54
C GLY A 196 -22.40 31.50 -0.54
N THR A 197 -22.63 30.23 -0.88
CA THR A 197 -22.24 29.06 -0.08
C THR A 197 -21.12 28.28 -0.75
N ALA A 198 -20.35 27.52 0.03
CA ALA A 198 -19.28 26.70 -0.48
C ALA A 198 -19.81 25.51 -1.30
N SER A 199 -18.95 24.91 -2.12
CA SER A 199 -19.30 23.68 -2.86
C SER A 199 -19.27 22.42 -1.97
N GLY A 200 -18.53 22.45 -0.86
CA GLY A 200 -18.34 21.32 0.04
C GLY A 200 -17.36 20.24 -0.47
N PRO A 201 -16.78 19.43 0.43
CA PRO A 201 -15.83 18.37 0.08
C PRO A 201 -16.38 17.33 -0.89
N VAL A 202 -17.67 16.99 -0.82
CA VAL A 202 -18.29 15.98 -1.70
C VAL A 202 -18.31 16.42 -3.18
N SER A 203 -18.38 17.73 -3.43
CA SER A 203 -18.30 18.28 -4.79
C SER A 203 -16.87 18.22 -5.34
N PHE A 204 -15.86 18.57 -4.53
CA PHE A 204 -14.46 18.45 -4.94
C PHE A 204 -14.04 16.99 -5.13
N MET A 205 -14.47 16.09 -4.23
CA MET A 205 -14.27 14.64 -4.37
C MET A 205 -14.75 14.12 -5.73
N ARG A 206 -15.89 14.62 -6.25
CA ARG A 206 -16.40 14.27 -7.57
C ARG A 206 -15.42 14.63 -8.68
N GLY A 207 -14.84 15.83 -8.62
CA GLY A 207 -13.83 16.29 -9.58
C GLY A 207 -12.54 15.47 -9.50
N ALA A 208 -12.05 15.21 -8.28
CA ALA A 208 -10.88 14.37 -8.05
C ALA A 208 -11.08 12.94 -8.57
N ALA A 209 -12.27 12.35 -8.37
CA ALA A 209 -12.60 11.02 -8.87
C ALA A 209 -12.63 10.95 -10.41
N ALA A 210 -13.11 12.00 -11.08
CA ALA A 210 -13.06 12.09 -12.53
C ALA A 210 -11.63 12.23 -13.07
N SER A 211 -10.80 13.03 -12.38
CA SER A 211 -9.36 13.16 -12.68
C SER A 211 -8.65 11.80 -12.57
N ALA A 212 -8.89 11.07 -11.48
CA ALA A 212 -8.34 9.72 -11.26
C ALA A 212 -8.73 8.74 -12.37
N GLY A 213 -9.99 8.77 -12.83
CA GLY A 213 -10.49 7.92 -13.91
C GLY A 213 -9.81 8.15 -15.27
N THR A 214 -9.25 9.33 -15.49
CA THR A 214 -8.54 9.68 -16.74
C THR A 214 -7.09 9.14 -16.76
N ILE A 215 -6.52 8.78 -15.60
CA ILE A 215 -5.10 8.46 -15.45
C ILE A 215 -4.88 6.95 -15.38
N LYS A 216 -4.16 6.41 -16.37
CA LYS A 216 -3.68 5.03 -16.36
C LYS A 216 -2.42 4.92 -15.49
N SER A 217 -2.54 4.23 -14.37
CA SER A 217 -1.50 4.17 -13.35
C SER A 217 -0.27 3.36 -13.81
N GLY A 218 0.93 3.89 -13.57
CA GLY A 218 2.21 3.27 -13.94
C GLY A 218 2.45 3.16 -15.46
N GLY A 219 1.66 3.86 -16.28
CA GLY A 219 1.70 3.73 -17.75
C GLY A 219 1.27 2.36 -18.27
N LYS A 220 0.50 1.61 -17.49
CA LYS A 220 -0.03 0.27 -17.80
C LYS A 220 -1.56 0.26 -17.71
N THR A 221 -2.19 -0.91 -17.84
CA THR A 221 -3.65 -1.08 -17.78
C THR A 221 -4.27 -0.94 -16.38
N ARG A 222 -3.55 -0.40 -15.37
CA ARG A 222 -4.04 -0.31 -13.99
C ARG A 222 -4.78 1.01 -13.77
N ARG A 223 -5.95 0.95 -13.12
CA ARG A 223 -6.70 2.14 -12.68
C ARG A 223 -6.00 2.81 -11.49
N ALA A 224 -6.16 4.12 -11.35
CA ALA A 224 -5.77 4.86 -10.16
C ALA A 224 -6.51 4.32 -8.92
N ALA A 225 -5.84 4.34 -7.76
CA ALA A 225 -6.41 3.90 -6.49
C ALA A 225 -6.37 5.05 -5.49
N LYS A 226 -7.50 5.34 -4.86
CA LYS A 226 -7.69 6.51 -4.00
C LYS A 226 -8.49 6.15 -2.75
N MET A 227 -8.16 6.73 -1.60
CA MET A 227 -9.00 6.77 -0.41
C MET A 227 -9.49 8.21 -0.17
N VAL A 228 -10.76 8.38 0.16
CA VAL A 228 -11.31 9.63 0.66
C VAL A 228 -11.92 9.39 2.02
N VAL A 229 -11.52 10.22 2.98
CA VAL A 229 -12.00 10.16 4.36
C VAL A 229 -12.81 11.42 4.68
N LEU A 230 -13.89 11.24 5.44
CA LEU A 230 -14.64 12.33 6.06
C LEU A 230 -14.98 11.96 7.51
N ASP A 231 -14.77 12.89 8.45
CA ASP A 231 -15.04 12.72 9.87
C ASP A 231 -16.57 12.74 10.12
N ALA A 232 -17.03 11.94 11.07
CA ALA A 232 -18.46 11.72 11.33
C ALA A 232 -19.24 12.97 11.79
N ASP A 233 -18.56 14.01 12.26
CA ASP A 233 -19.12 15.30 12.67
C ASP A 233 -19.14 16.34 11.54
N HIS A 234 -18.68 16.00 10.33
CA HIS A 234 -18.69 16.93 9.21
C HIS A 234 -20.13 17.21 8.72
N PRO A 235 -20.54 18.46 8.46
CA PRO A 235 -21.92 18.77 8.05
C PRO A 235 -22.40 18.10 6.75
N ASP A 236 -21.49 17.84 5.82
CA ASP A 236 -21.79 17.09 4.58
C ASP A 236 -21.72 15.54 4.73
N ILE A 237 -21.67 15.00 5.96
CA ILE A 237 -21.47 13.55 6.19
C ILE A 237 -22.56 12.67 5.57
N GLU A 238 -23.83 13.10 5.62
CA GLU A 238 -24.94 12.33 5.04
C GLU A 238 -24.79 12.21 3.51
N ASP A 239 -24.39 13.28 2.82
CA ASP A 239 -24.16 13.23 1.38
C ASP A 239 -22.93 12.41 1.02
N PHE A 240 -21.88 12.47 1.84
CA PHE A 240 -20.69 11.63 1.68
C PHE A 240 -21.02 10.13 1.82
N ILE A 241 -21.82 9.74 2.83
CA ILE A 241 -22.26 8.35 3.03
C ILE A 241 -23.04 7.86 1.80
N TRP A 242 -23.97 8.66 1.29
CA TRP A 242 -24.90 8.21 0.26
C TRP A 242 -24.41 8.37 -1.18
N CYS A 243 -23.32 9.10 -1.43
CA CYS A 243 -22.92 9.50 -2.79
C CYS A 243 -22.79 8.30 -3.75
N LYS A 244 -22.03 7.25 -3.36
CA LYS A 244 -21.82 6.05 -4.17
C LYS A 244 -23.08 5.20 -4.31
N ALA A 245 -23.79 4.95 -3.21
CA ALA A 245 -25.03 4.16 -3.24
C ALA A 245 -26.08 4.79 -4.17
N ARG A 246 -26.15 6.13 -4.22
CA ARG A 246 -27.01 6.86 -5.17
C ARG A 246 -26.56 6.66 -6.62
N GLU A 247 -25.25 6.70 -6.91
CA GLU A 247 -24.71 6.41 -8.24
C GLU A 247 -24.93 4.95 -8.66
N GLU A 248 -24.81 3.98 -7.75
CA GLU A 248 -25.09 2.58 -8.05
C GLU A 248 -26.54 2.32 -8.43
N ARG A 249 -27.49 3.03 -7.80
CA ARG A 249 -28.90 2.99 -8.22
C ARG A 249 -29.09 3.50 -9.65
N LYS A 250 -28.36 4.56 -10.04
CA LYS A 250 -28.37 5.07 -11.43
C LYS A 250 -27.76 4.04 -12.38
N SER A 251 -26.62 3.46 -12.03
CA SER A 251 -25.96 2.42 -12.83
C SER A 251 -26.89 1.23 -13.09
N ARG A 252 -27.57 0.72 -12.05
CA ARG A 252 -28.56 -0.36 -12.19
C ARG A 252 -29.75 0.03 -13.08
N ALA A 253 -30.23 1.27 -12.98
CA ALA A 253 -31.32 1.75 -13.82
C ALA A 253 -30.89 1.89 -15.29
N LEU A 254 -29.67 2.35 -15.55
CA LEU A 254 -29.09 2.43 -16.90
C LEU A 254 -28.88 1.04 -17.49
N ALA A 255 -28.33 0.10 -16.71
CA ALA A 255 -28.20 -1.30 -17.15
C ALA A 255 -29.56 -1.91 -17.53
N ALA A 256 -30.60 -1.66 -16.73
CA ALA A 256 -31.96 -2.11 -17.03
C ALA A 256 -32.55 -1.44 -18.30
N ALA A 257 -32.06 -0.27 -18.67
CA ALA A 257 -32.43 0.42 -19.91
C ALA A 257 -31.58 -0.01 -21.13
N GLY A 258 -30.63 -0.93 -20.96
CA GLY A 258 -29.82 -1.50 -22.04
C GLY A 258 -28.46 -0.84 -22.26
N PHE A 259 -28.01 0.04 -21.36
CA PHE A 259 -26.65 0.60 -21.38
C PHE A 259 -25.64 -0.44 -20.90
N ASP A 260 -24.43 -0.42 -21.48
CA ASP A 260 -23.33 -1.29 -21.08
C ASP A 260 -22.63 -0.76 -19.83
N MET A 261 -23.19 -1.14 -18.69
CA MET A 261 -22.66 -0.81 -17.35
C MET A 261 -21.70 -1.90 -16.82
N SER A 262 -21.15 -2.75 -17.69
CA SER A 262 -20.11 -3.69 -17.29
C SER A 262 -18.82 -2.96 -16.90
N VAL A 263 -17.89 -3.65 -16.24
CA VAL A 263 -16.66 -3.05 -15.68
C VAL A 263 -15.79 -2.35 -16.73
N ASP A 264 -15.86 -2.81 -17.99
CA ASP A 264 -15.15 -2.26 -19.15
C ASP A 264 -16.12 -1.66 -20.18
N GLY A 265 -17.40 -1.50 -19.82
CA GLY A 265 -18.44 -0.98 -20.68
C GLY A 265 -18.37 0.54 -20.83
N THR A 266 -18.58 1.04 -22.05
CA THR A 266 -18.38 2.48 -22.37
C THR A 266 -19.35 3.41 -21.65
N ASP A 267 -20.49 2.90 -21.21
CA ASP A 267 -21.51 3.72 -20.54
C ASP A 267 -21.20 3.91 -19.04
N SER A 268 -20.33 3.06 -18.48
CA SER A 268 -19.89 3.13 -17.08
C SER A 268 -19.01 4.34 -16.76
N ASP A 269 -18.34 4.92 -17.76
CA ASP A 269 -17.43 6.06 -17.61
C ASP A 269 -18.11 7.32 -17.06
N SER A 270 -19.43 7.43 -17.22
CA SER A 270 -20.21 8.60 -16.77
C SER A 270 -20.63 8.53 -15.29
N VAL A 271 -20.44 7.38 -14.64
CA VAL A 271 -20.84 7.16 -13.24
C VAL A 271 -19.83 7.81 -12.29
N GLN A 272 -20.33 8.64 -11.39
CA GLN A 272 -19.48 9.44 -10.51
C GLN A 272 -18.99 8.62 -9.30
N TYR A 273 -17.91 9.10 -8.66
CA TYR A 273 -17.38 8.56 -7.39
C TYR A 273 -16.82 7.12 -7.45
N GLN A 274 -16.71 6.52 -8.64
CA GLN A 274 -16.27 5.13 -8.80
C GLN A 274 -14.76 4.89 -8.60
N ASN A 275 -13.94 5.93 -8.73
CA ASN A 275 -12.47 5.83 -8.70
C ASN A 275 -11.86 6.16 -7.33
N ALA A 276 -12.60 5.95 -6.24
CA ALA A 276 -12.13 6.14 -4.87
C ALA A 276 -12.77 5.10 -3.97
N ASN A 277 -12.10 4.68 -2.90
CA ASN A 277 -12.71 4.09 -1.72
C ASN A 277 -13.10 5.23 -0.78
N ASN A 278 -14.25 5.12 -0.11
CA ASN A 278 -14.71 6.10 0.86
C ASN A 278 -14.71 5.49 2.25
N SER A 279 -14.23 6.22 3.26
CA SER A 279 -14.35 5.80 4.65
C SER A 279 -14.83 6.94 5.53
N VAL A 280 -15.77 6.64 6.43
CA VAL A 280 -16.14 7.57 7.50
C VAL A 280 -15.23 7.34 8.70
N ARG A 281 -14.67 8.42 9.22
CA ARG A 281 -13.78 8.39 10.37
C ARG A 281 -14.54 8.73 11.65
N VAL A 282 -14.54 7.78 12.58
CA VAL A 282 -15.33 7.82 13.82
C VAL A 282 -14.43 7.84 15.04
N THR A 283 -14.86 8.53 16.10
CA THR A 283 -14.18 8.57 17.40
C THR A 283 -14.82 7.60 18.40
N ASP A 284 -14.11 7.29 19.49
CA ASP A 284 -14.69 6.54 20.61
C ASP A 284 -15.92 7.27 21.20
N GLU A 285 -15.89 8.61 21.22
CA GLU A 285 -17.02 9.46 21.65
C GLU A 285 -18.26 9.29 20.76
N PHE A 286 -18.09 9.30 19.44
CA PHE A 286 -19.19 9.02 18.51
C PHE A 286 -19.78 7.64 18.77
N MET A 287 -18.93 6.62 18.87
CA MET A 287 -19.38 5.24 19.09
C MET A 287 -20.09 5.07 20.44
N GLN A 288 -19.62 5.75 21.49
CA GLN A 288 -20.29 5.75 22.78
C GLN A 288 -21.65 6.44 22.71
N THR A 289 -21.74 7.58 22.03
CA THR A 289 -23.00 8.32 21.82
C THR A 289 -24.02 7.47 21.05
N VAL A 290 -23.58 6.70 20.06
CA VAL A 290 -24.41 5.71 19.36
C VAL A 290 -24.98 4.69 20.35
N LEU A 291 -24.14 4.09 21.20
CA LEU A 291 -24.58 3.07 22.16
C LEU A 291 -25.61 3.63 23.14
N GLU A 292 -25.36 4.83 23.65
CA GLU A 292 -26.24 5.53 24.60
C GLU A 292 -27.51 6.09 23.97
N GLY A 293 -27.57 6.19 22.64
CA GLY A 293 -28.72 6.73 21.92
C GLY A 293 -28.81 8.26 21.97
N GLY A 294 -27.66 8.93 22.09
CA GLY A 294 -27.57 10.39 22.10
C GLY A 294 -27.61 11.03 20.72
N ASP A 295 -27.60 12.36 20.73
CA ASP A 295 -27.47 13.19 19.55
C ASP A 295 -25.99 13.51 19.25
N TRP A 296 -25.69 13.72 17.97
CA TRP A 296 -24.38 14.07 17.43
C TRP A 296 -24.44 15.43 16.74
N ASP A 297 -23.43 16.26 17.01
CA ASP A 297 -23.33 17.60 16.47
C ASP A 297 -22.54 17.59 15.16
N LEU A 298 -23.10 18.20 14.13
CA LEU A 298 -22.42 18.46 12.87
C LEU A 298 -21.86 19.88 12.88
N THR A 299 -20.54 19.99 12.85
CA THR A 299 -19.82 21.19 13.26
C THR A 299 -19.15 21.88 12.08
N ALA A 300 -19.42 23.18 11.92
CA ALA A 300 -18.83 24.04 10.89
C ALA A 300 -17.30 24.03 10.99
N ARG A 301 -16.60 23.97 9.85
CA ARG A 301 -15.13 23.98 9.82
C ARG A 301 -14.54 25.39 9.89
N THR A 302 -15.35 26.41 9.59
CA THR A 302 -14.91 27.81 9.59
C THR A 302 -14.88 28.46 10.97
N ASP A 303 -15.84 28.15 11.86
CA ASP A 303 -15.97 28.80 13.18
C ASP A 303 -16.27 27.85 14.36
N GLY A 304 -16.44 26.55 14.09
CA GLY A 304 -16.73 25.55 15.13
C GLY A 304 -18.18 25.57 15.65
N SER A 305 -19.09 26.32 15.03
CA SER A 305 -20.50 26.32 15.40
C SER A 305 -21.22 25.02 15.00
N VAL A 306 -22.21 24.61 15.80
CA VAL A 306 -23.06 23.45 15.47
C VAL A 306 -24.11 23.88 14.44
N LEU A 307 -24.01 23.36 13.21
CA LEU A 307 -24.95 23.67 12.13
C LEU A 307 -26.21 22.80 12.18
N LYS A 308 -26.06 21.54 12.59
CA LYS A 308 -27.14 20.56 12.67
C LYS A 308 -26.85 19.59 13.81
N ARG A 309 -27.89 19.18 14.53
CA ARG A 309 -27.82 18.08 15.50
C ARG A 309 -28.67 16.92 14.98
N VAL A 310 -28.11 15.70 15.00
CA VAL A 310 -28.78 14.49 14.49
C VAL A 310 -28.60 13.32 15.45
N PRO A 311 -29.51 12.34 15.53
CA PRO A 311 -29.27 11.15 16.34
C PRO A 311 -28.02 10.42 15.87
N ALA A 312 -27.06 10.12 16.76
CA ALA A 312 -25.80 9.47 16.38
C ALA A 312 -26.04 8.11 15.69
N ARG A 313 -27.02 7.34 16.20
CA ARG A 313 -27.47 6.08 15.59
C ARG A 313 -27.95 6.23 14.14
N SER A 314 -28.47 7.40 13.78
CA SER A 314 -28.92 7.66 12.40
C SER A 314 -27.73 7.66 11.44
N ILE A 315 -26.62 8.31 11.80
CA ILE A 315 -25.40 8.33 10.97
C ILE A 315 -24.87 6.90 10.80
N LEU A 316 -24.71 6.15 11.89
CA LEU A 316 -24.21 4.78 11.81
C LEU A 316 -25.13 3.86 11.00
N SER A 317 -26.45 4.01 11.13
CA SER A 317 -27.41 3.22 10.36
C SER A 317 -27.34 3.53 8.86
N GLN A 318 -27.19 4.81 8.50
CA GLN A 318 -26.99 5.22 7.11
C GLN A 318 -25.69 4.66 6.52
N MET A 319 -24.59 4.68 7.29
CA MET A 319 -23.32 4.06 6.89
C MET A 319 -23.50 2.56 6.59
N ALA A 320 -24.12 1.83 7.50
CA ALA A 320 -24.36 0.39 7.33
C ALA A 320 -25.26 0.09 6.14
N GLU A 321 -26.33 0.88 5.94
CA GLU A 321 -27.23 0.70 4.81
C GLU A 321 -26.56 1.01 3.46
N ALA A 322 -25.80 2.10 3.36
CA ALA A 322 -25.04 2.44 2.16
C ALA A 322 -23.99 1.35 1.85
N ALA A 323 -23.25 0.89 2.86
CA ALA A 323 -22.27 -0.17 2.71
C ALA A 323 -22.91 -1.50 2.28
N TRP A 324 -24.11 -1.82 2.76
CA TRP A 324 -24.85 -2.98 2.27
C TRP A 324 -25.26 -2.82 0.78
N GLN A 325 -25.55 -1.61 0.32
CA GLN A 325 -25.96 -1.35 -1.06
C GLN A 325 -24.81 -1.34 -2.07
N CYS A 326 -23.64 -0.85 -1.68
CA CYS A 326 -22.51 -0.60 -2.60
C CYS A 326 -21.10 -0.87 -2.03
N ALA A 327 -20.98 -1.50 -0.87
CA ALA A 327 -19.70 -1.76 -0.16
C ALA A 327 -18.95 -0.52 0.37
N ASP A 328 -19.57 0.67 0.32
CA ASP A 328 -19.02 1.93 0.85
C ASP A 328 -20.09 2.72 1.63
N PRO A 329 -19.69 3.55 2.61
CA PRO A 329 -18.31 3.78 3.04
C PRO A 329 -17.80 2.70 4.02
N GLY A 330 -16.48 2.52 4.04
CA GLY A 330 -15.77 1.84 5.13
C GLY A 330 -15.73 2.68 6.41
N VAL A 331 -15.05 2.17 7.45
CA VAL A 331 -14.94 2.83 8.77
C VAL A 331 -13.49 2.93 9.20
N GLN A 332 -13.08 4.10 9.71
CA GLN A 332 -11.79 4.30 10.36
C GLN A 332 -11.98 4.77 11.81
N PHE A 333 -11.38 4.05 12.75
CA PHE A 333 -11.49 4.35 14.19
C PHE A 333 -10.40 5.35 14.61
N ALA A 334 -10.66 6.65 14.44
CA ALA A 334 -9.75 7.76 14.66
C ALA A 334 -9.00 7.69 15.99
N THR A 335 -9.74 7.48 17.08
CA THR A 335 -9.21 7.47 18.45
C THR A 335 -8.32 6.26 18.68
N THR A 336 -8.70 5.09 18.17
CA THR A 336 -7.88 3.88 18.26
C THR A 336 -6.60 4.03 17.45
N ILE A 337 -6.69 4.49 16.20
CA ILE A 337 -5.52 4.72 15.33
C ILE A 337 -4.52 5.67 16.00
N ASN A 338 -4.98 6.80 16.52
CA ASN A 338 -4.10 7.79 17.14
C ASN A 338 -3.57 7.35 18.51
N ARG A 339 -4.26 6.45 19.23
CA ARG A 339 -3.76 5.88 20.49
C ARG A 339 -2.48 5.06 20.30
N TRP A 340 -2.33 4.41 19.15
CA TRP A 340 -1.15 3.63 18.79
C TRP A 340 -0.16 4.42 17.91
N HIS A 341 -0.33 5.74 17.80
CA HIS A 341 0.51 6.54 16.92
C HIS A 341 1.89 6.80 17.53
N THR A 342 2.90 6.22 16.91
CA THR A 342 4.31 6.36 17.29
C THR A 342 4.94 7.70 16.93
N ALA A 343 4.23 8.62 16.24
CA ALA A 343 4.71 9.96 15.90
C ALA A 343 3.74 11.09 16.32
N ALA A 344 3.02 10.86 17.42
CA ALA A 344 1.96 11.75 17.89
C ALA A 344 2.42 13.18 18.26
N SER A 345 3.69 13.39 18.62
CA SER A 345 4.22 14.74 18.89
C SER A 345 4.37 15.57 17.62
N THR A 346 4.54 14.91 16.47
CA THR A 346 4.69 15.60 15.18
C THR A 346 3.35 16.00 14.57
N GLY A 347 2.33 15.15 14.71
CA GLY A 347 1.00 15.46 14.20
C GLY A 347 0.03 14.29 14.37
N PRO A 348 -1.28 14.52 14.16
CA PRO A 348 -2.26 13.44 14.18
C PRO A 348 -2.22 12.61 12.89
N ILE A 349 -2.65 11.36 12.96
CA ILE A 349 -3.01 10.57 11.78
C ILE A 349 -4.45 10.94 11.40
N THR A 350 -4.63 11.59 10.24
CA THR A 350 -5.94 12.06 9.78
C THR A 350 -6.58 11.15 8.73
N ALA A 351 -5.80 10.36 8.00
CA ALA A 351 -6.26 9.48 6.92
C ALA A 351 -5.46 8.16 6.86
N SER A 352 -5.80 7.34 5.87
CA SER A 352 -5.02 6.16 5.45
C SER A 352 -4.76 6.21 3.95
N ASN A 353 -3.92 5.31 3.45
CA ASN A 353 -3.82 5.01 2.02
C ASN A 353 -5.10 4.32 1.46
N PRO A 354 -5.20 4.02 0.14
CA PRO A 354 -6.36 3.40 -0.50
C PRO A 354 -6.94 2.14 0.15
N CYS A 355 -6.10 1.28 0.74
CA CYS A 355 -6.53 0.00 1.30
C CYS A 355 -6.51 -0.04 2.84
N SER A 356 -6.29 1.10 3.50
CA SER A 356 -6.34 1.28 4.95
C SER A 356 -5.31 0.51 5.80
N GLU A 357 -4.28 -0.04 5.18
CA GLU A 357 -3.17 -0.74 5.84
C GLU A 357 -2.01 0.18 6.23
N TYR A 358 -1.90 1.37 5.63
CA TYR A 358 -0.92 2.39 5.99
C TYR A 358 -1.60 3.60 6.63
N VAL A 359 -1.25 3.85 7.89
CA VAL A 359 -1.75 4.95 8.73
C VAL A 359 -0.56 5.67 9.39
N HIS A 360 -0.29 6.89 8.95
CA HIS A 360 0.76 7.74 9.50
C HIS A 360 0.41 9.21 9.22
N LEU A 361 1.32 10.12 9.59
CA LEU A 361 1.29 11.54 9.26
C LEU A 361 0.91 11.81 7.80
N ASP A 362 0.24 12.94 7.56
CA ASP A 362 -0.05 13.42 6.22
C ASP A 362 1.23 13.78 5.45
N ASN A 363 1.12 13.83 4.12
CA ASN A 363 2.24 14.01 3.20
C ASN A 363 3.36 13.01 3.46
N SER A 364 3.00 11.73 3.54
CA SER A 364 3.96 10.64 3.77
C SER A 364 3.71 9.49 2.80
N ALA A 365 4.69 8.62 2.68
CA ALA A 365 4.62 7.45 1.82
C ALA A 365 5.12 6.20 2.54
N CYS A 366 4.66 5.04 2.07
CA CYS A 366 5.07 3.75 2.58
C CYS A 366 5.47 2.81 1.44
N ASN A 367 6.62 2.16 1.60
CA ASN A 367 6.98 1.02 0.77
C ASN A 367 6.52 -0.28 1.45
N LEU A 368 5.92 -1.18 0.68
CA LEU A 368 5.33 -2.40 1.20
C LEU A 368 6.08 -3.63 0.67
N ALA A 369 6.17 -4.66 1.49
CA ALA A 369 6.61 -5.98 1.08
C ALA A 369 5.78 -7.04 1.80
N SER A 370 5.72 -8.24 1.22
CA SER A 370 5.00 -9.35 1.81
C SER A 370 5.82 -10.63 1.75
N ILE A 371 5.88 -11.34 2.87
CA ILE A 371 6.49 -12.66 2.99
C ILE A 371 5.42 -13.73 2.75
N ASN A 372 5.70 -14.72 1.90
CA ASN A 372 4.79 -15.81 1.58
C ASN A 372 4.88 -16.90 2.65
N LEU A 373 3.93 -16.93 3.59
CA LEU A 373 3.99 -17.86 4.74
C LEU A 373 4.06 -19.33 4.33
N LEU A 374 3.30 -19.73 3.30
CA LEU A 374 3.25 -21.12 2.85
C LEU A 374 4.62 -21.64 2.39
N SER A 375 5.48 -20.77 1.85
CA SER A 375 6.81 -21.16 1.37
C SER A 375 7.82 -21.50 2.48
N PHE A 376 7.43 -21.28 3.74
CA PHE A 376 8.20 -21.65 4.93
C PHE A 376 7.61 -22.90 5.61
N LEU A 377 6.57 -23.52 5.07
CA LEU A 377 6.05 -24.79 5.57
C LEU A 377 6.66 -25.94 4.75
N ASP A 378 7.23 -26.93 5.43
CA ASP A 378 7.69 -28.15 4.77
C ASP A 378 6.55 -29.18 4.58
N ASP A 379 6.87 -30.30 3.91
CA ASP A 379 5.91 -31.35 3.58
C ASP A 379 5.43 -32.12 4.83
N GLU A 380 6.18 -32.05 5.92
CA GLU A 380 5.84 -32.61 7.24
C GLU A 380 4.97 -31.66 8.09
N GLY A 381 4.70 -30.43 7.61
CA GLY A 381 3.90 -29.44 8.31
C GLY A 381 4.68 -28.67 9.39
N VAL A 382 6.00 -28.69 9.35
CA VAL A 382 6.87 -27.90 10.23
C VAL A 382 7.17 -26.55 9.59
N PHE A 383 6.96 -25.48 10.36
CA PHE A 383 7.23 -24.12 9.90
C PHE A 383 8.70 -23.75 10.15
N ASP A 384 9.40 -23.33 9.10
CA ASP A 384 10.77 -22.84 9.12
C ASP A 384 10.85 -21.44 9.76
N VAL A 385 10.85 -21.42 11.09
CA VAL A 385 10.98 -20.21 11.91
C VAL A 385 12.29 -19.48 11.63
N THR A 386 13.40 -20.21 11.42
CA THR A 386 14.72 -19.61 11.21
C THR A 386 14.78 -18.87 9.88
N GLY A 387 14.37 -19.53 8.80
CA GLY A 387 14.32 -18.91 7.48
C GLY A 387 13.31 -17.77 7.42
N PHE A 388 12.16 -17.87 8.11
CA PHE A 388 11.18 -16.79 8.17
C PHE A 388 11.75 -15.53 8.83
N ARG A 389 12.42 -15.68 9.98
CA ARG A 389 13.09 -14.56 10.67
C ARG A 389 14.17 -13.94 9.79
N ARG A 390 14.94 -14.75 9.08
CA ARG A 390 15.96 -14.25 8.16
C ARG A 390 15.35 -13.49 6.98
N ALA A 391 14.25 -13.98 6.42
CA ALA A 391 13.51 -13.25 5.38
C ALA A 391 13.01 -11.90 5.88
N VAL A 392 12.52 -11.81 7.12
CA VAL A 392 12.16 -10.53 7.75
C VAL A 392 13.34 -9.56 7.77
N GLN A 393 14.51 -9.98 8.24
CA GLN A 393 15.71 -9.14 8.31
C GLN A 393 16.10 -8.56 6.94
N VAL A 394 16.22 -9.44 5.93
CA VAL A 394 16.68 -9.08 4.58
C VAL A 394 15.68 -8.16 3.88
N VAL A 395 14.38 -8.47 3.95
CA VAL A 395 13.34 -7.67 3.31
C VAL A 395 13.19 -6.32 4.02
N PHE A 396 13.27 -6.28 5.35
CA PHE A 396 13.27 -5.03 6.12
C PHE A 396 14.42 -4.12 5.70
N ALA A 397 15.65 -4.63 5.66
CA ALA A 397 16.82 -3.85 5.25
C ALA A 397 16.68 -3.32 3.81
N ALA A 398 16.13 -4.14 2.89
CA ALA A 398 15.85 -3.69 1.54
C ALA A 398 14.81 -2.57 1.49
N GLN A 399 13.75 -2.64 2.31
CA GLN A 399 12.76 -1.57 2.42
C GLN A 399 13.38 -0.29 2.99
N GLU A 400 14.19 -0.37 4.05
CA GLU A 400 14.88 0.79 4.62
C GLU A 400 15.76 1.51 3.58
N ILE A 401 16.56 0.75 2.81
CA ILE A 401 17.40 1.31 1.73
C ILE A 401 16.55 2.00 0.65
N LEU A 402 15.43 1.38 0.26
CA LEU A 402 14.52 1.94 -0.75
C LEU A 402 13.96 3.31 -0.32
N VAL A 403 13.63 3.52 0.95
CA VAL A 403 13.09 4.80 1.45
C VAL A 403 14.05 5.96 1.18
N GLY A 404 15.35 5.77 1.40
CA GLY A 404 16.35 6.84 1.27
C GLY A 404 16.52 7.35 -0.16
N HIS A 405 16.49 6.44 -1.14
CA HIS A 405 16.81 6.72 -2.54
C HIS A 405 15.61 6.83 -3.48
N ALA A 406 14.41 6.46 -3.02
CA ALA A 406 13.21 6.57 -3.84
C ALA A 406 12.92 8.02 -4.25
N ASP A 407 12.39 8.16 -5.46
CA ASP A 407 11.81 9.42 -5.92
C ASP A 407 10.40 9.60 -5.34
N TYR A 408 10.14 10.80 -4.83
CA TYR A 408 8.84 11.18 -4.27
C TYR A 408 8.17 12.29 -5.11
N PRO A 409 6.83 12.31 -5.20
CA PRO A 409 6.11 13.23 -6.09
C PRO A 409 6.28 14.72 -5.75
N THR A 410 6.41 15.05 -4.46
CA THR A 410 6.57 16.43 -3.97
C THR A 410 7.61 16.51 -2.84
N PRO A 411 8.21 17.69 -2.60
CA PRO A 411 9.15 17.90 -1.50
C PRO A 411 8.55 17.56 -0.12
N ALA A 412 7.32 17.98 0.17
CA ALA A 412 6.67 17.70 1.45
C ALA A 412 6.55 16.19 1.73
N ILE A 413 6.20 15.41 0.71
CA ILE A 413 6.17 13.94 0.81
C ILE A 413 7.58 13.38 1.03
N ALA A 414 8.57 13.88 0.29
CA ALA A 414 9.95 13.43 0.38
C ALA A 414 10.53 13.68 1.78
N ASP A 415 10.32 14.89 2.32
CA ASP A 415 10.87 15.34 3.59
C ASP A 415 10.29 14.52 4.74
N THR A 416 8.97 14.39 4.82
CA THR A 416 8.30 13.59 5.85
C THR A 416 8.70 12.11 5.74
N THR A 417 8.67 11.54 4.54
CA THR A 417 8.97 10.10 4.36
C THR A 417 10.43 9.79 4.73
N ARG A 418 11.38 10.66 4.38
CA ARG A 418 12.79 10.47 4.77
C ARG A 418 13.03 10.71 6.26
N ALA A 419 12.28 11.62 6.87
CA ALA A 419 12.40 11.92 8.29
C ALA A 419 11.90 10.76 9.18
N PHE A 420 10.89 10.01 8.74
CA PHE A 420 10.23 8.96 9.52
C PHE A 420 10.49 7.54 9.04
N ARG A 421 10.95 7.37 7.79
CA ARG A 421 11.36 6.10 7.20
C ARG A 421 10.33 4.98 7.33
N GLN A 422 9.07 5.29 7.00
CA GLN A 422 7.98 4.33 7.15
C GLN A 422 8.09 3.17 6.17
N ILE A 423 8.01 1.95 6.70
CA ILE A 423 7.93 0.72 5.92
C ILE A 423 6.72 -0.10 6.35
N GLY A 424 6.16 -0.89 5.43
CA GLY A 424 5.11 -1.85 5.73
C GLY A 424 5.53 -3.25 5.36
N LEU A 425 5.99 -4.01 6.33
CA LEU A 425 6.30 -5.43 6.17
C LEU A 425 5.09 -6.26 6.59
N GLY A 426 4.52 -7.00 5.65
CA GLY A 426 3.39 -7.89 5.87
C GLY A 426 3.67 -9.32 5.44
N TYR A 427 2.60 -10.11 5.39
CA TYR A 427 2.66 -11.49 4.91
C TYR A 427 1.44 -11.83 4.05
N ALA A 428 1.60 -12.84 3.20
CA ALA A 428 0.55 -13.41 2.36
C ALA A 428 0.37 -14.90 2.67
N ASN A 429 -0.71 -15.49 2.15
CA ASN A 429 -0.98 -16.93 2.24
C ASN A 429 -1.21 -17.48 3.67
N LEU A 430 -1.67 -16.65 4.61
CA LEU A 430 -2.11 -17.12 5.94
C LEU A 430 -3.20 -18.20 5.83
N GLY A 431 -4.24 -17.96 5.02
CA GLY A 431 -5.29 -18.96 4.82
C GLY A 431 -4.78 -20.25 4.19
N ALA A 432 -3.83 -20.16 3.25
CA ALA A 432 -3.23 -21.34 2.64
C ALA A 432 -2.37 -22.14 3.63
N LEU A 433 -1.60 -21.45 4.48
CA LEU A 433 -0.86 -22.06 5.57
C LEU A 433 -1.80 -22.80 6.54
N LEU A 434 -2.87 -22.14 6.99
CA LEU A 434 -3.84 -22.77 7.90
C LEU A 434 -4.50 -24.01 7.26
N MET A 435 -4.88 -23.91 5.98
CA MET A 435 -5.41 -25.06 5.24
C MET A 435 -4.41 -26.22 5.15
N ALA A 436 -3.13 -25.94 4.87
CA ALA A 436 -2.08 -26.96 4.81
C ALA A 436 -1.85 -27.64 6.16
N LEU A 437 -1.99 -26.90 7.26
CA LEU A 437 -1.93 -27.43 8.63
C LEU A 437 -3.21 -28.15 9.08
N GLY A 438 -4.26 -28.18 8.24
CA GLY A 438 -5.56 -28.76 8.60
C GLY A 438 -6.34 -27.95 9.64
N LEU A 439 -6.07 -26.65 9.76
CA LEU A 439 -6.71 -25.74 10.73
C LEU A 439 -7.79 -24.89 10.05
N PRO A 440 -9.04 -24.87 10.56
CA PRO A 440 -10.07 -23.96 10.05
C PRO A 440 -9.69 -22.49 10.25
N TYR A 441 -10.00 -21.63 9.28
CA TYR A 441 -9.70 -20.20 9.37
C TYR A 441 -10.40 -19.52 10.56
N ASP A 442 -11.69 -19.83 10.76
CA ASP A 442 -12.46 -19.37 11.92
C ASP A 442 -12.37 -20.39 13.07
N SER A 443 -11.19 -20.50 13.67
CA SER A 443 -10.94 -21.34 14.84
C SER A 443 -9.99 -20.64 15.82
N ASP A 444 -10.01 -21.07 17.09
CA ASP A 444 -9.08 -20.56 18.09
C ASP A 444 -7.63 -20.94 17.75
N GLU A 445 -7.42 -22.14 17.20
CA GLU A 445 -6.12 -22.62 16.73
C GLU A 445 -5.61 -21.80 15.54
N GLY A 446 -6.48 -21.51 14.56
CA GLY A 446 -6.14 -20.66 13.41
C GLY A 446 -5.78 -19.24 13.83
N ARG A 447 -6.54 -18.66 14.77
CA ARG A 447 -6.22 -17.36 15.38
C ARG A 447 -4.90 -17.39 16.16
N ALA A 448 -4.63 -18.47 16.90
CA ALA A 448 -3.39 -18.63 17.65
C ALA A 448 -2.16 -18.70 16.73
N VAL A 449 -2.23 -19.44 15.62
CA VAL A 449 -1.15 -19.50 14.61
C VAL A 449 -0.94 -18.12 13.97
N ALA A 450 -2.02 -17.44 13.57
CA ALA A 450 -1.93 -16.09 13.03
C ALA A 450 -1.26 -15.12 14.02
N ALA A 451 -1.67 -15.15 15.29
CA ALA A 451 -1.08 -14.33 16.35
C ALA A 451 0.40 -14.65 16.57
N ALA A 452 0.79 -15.93 16.59
CA ALA A 452 2.18 -16.35 16.76
C ALA A 452 3.09 -15.87 15.62
N ILE A 453 2.63 -15.99 14.38
CA ILE A 453 3.37 -15.53 13.19
C ILE A 453 3.52 -14.01 13.20
N THR A 454 2.43 -13.27 13.48
CA THR A 454 2.47 -11.82 13.57
C THR A 454 3.41 -11.37 14.69
N ALA A 455 3.32 -11.98 15.88
CA ALA A 455 4.21 -11.65 16.99
C ALA A 455 5.68 -11.92 16.66
N LEU A 456 5.98 -13.04 16.00
CA LEU A 456 7.33 -13.38 15.56
C LEU A 456 7.87 -12.35 14.54
N MET A 457 7.06 -12.02 13.53
CA MET A 457 7.42 -11.03 12.51
C MET A 457 7.65 -9.65 13.13
N THR A 458 6.75 -9.20 14.01
CA THR A 458 6.85 -7.91 14.70
C THR A 458 8.11 -7.84 15.55
N GLY A 459 8.38 -8.87 16.37
CA GLY A 459 9.57 -8.91 17.22
C GLY A 459 10.87 -8.88 16.41
N GLU A 460 10.96 -9.65 15.33
CA GLU A 460 12.13 -9.68 14.47
C GLU A 460 12.30 -8.37 13.66
N ALA A 461 11.20 -7.75 13.22
CA ALA A 461 11.23 -6.45 12.55
C ALA A 461 11.73 -5.34 13.49
N TYR A 462 11.27 -5.29 14.74
CA TYR A 462 11.75 -4.33 15.74
C TYR A 462 13.23 -4.54 16.09
N LEU A 463 13.66 -5.80 16.24
CA LEU A 463 15.07 -6.13 16.44
C LEU A 463 15.94 -5.68 15.26
N THR A 464 15.48 -5.94 14.03
CA THR A 464 16.17 -5.51 12.81
C THR A 464 16.25 -3.98 12.73
N SER A 465 15.14 -3.29 13.02
CA SER A 465 15.10 -1.83 13.07
C SER A 465 16.08 -1.26 14.09
N THR A 466 16.23 -1.89 15.26
CA THR A 466 17.16 -1.44 16.29
C THR A 466 18.61 -1.63 15.85
N ARG A 467 18.96 -2.78 15.25
CA ARG A 467 20.30 -3.02 14.69
C ARG A 467 20.65 -2.05 13.57
N LEU A 468 19.69 -1.74 12.71
CA LEU A 468 19.84 -0.71 11.68
C LEU A 468 20.07 0.67 12.31
N ALA A 469 19.31 1.02 13.35
CA ALA A 469 19.48 2.29 14.05
C ALA A 469 20.83 2.41 14.79
N GLU A 470 21.37 1.31 15.34
CA GLU A 470 22.72 1.30 15.93
C GLU A 470 23.81 1.66 14.92
N ARG A 471 23.61 1.31 13.64
CA ARG A 471 24.54 1.57 12.54
C ARG A 471 24.30 2.92 11.87
N MET A 472 23.06 3.16 11.46
CA MET A 472 22.65 4.27 10.61
C MET A 472 22.17 5.49 11.40
N GLY A 473 22.04 5.36 12.72
CA GLY A 473 21.29 6.27 13.57
C GLY A 473 19.78 6.00 13.49
N PRO A 474 19.02 6.39 14.53
CA PRO A 474 17.56 6.37 14.44
C PRO A 474 17.07 7.33 13.36
N PHE A 475 15.85 7.14 12.88
CA PHE A 475 15.20 8.09 11.97
C PHE A 475 15.06 9.46 12.65
N ALA A 476 15.06 10.54 11.86
CA ALA A 476 15.14 11.91 12.39
C ALA A 476 13.99 12.25 13.36
N GLY A 477 12.78 11.80 13.06
CA GLY A 477 11.59 12.00 13.90
C GLY A 477 11.60 11.25 15.24
N PHE A 478 12.57 10.37 15.50
CA PHE A 478 12.63 9.57 16.73
C PHE A 478 12.80 10.43 17.98
N HIS A 479 13.67 11.44 17.92
CA HIS A 479 14.03 12.23 19.11
C HIS A 479 12.84 12.99 19.69
N ASP A 480 11.98 13.51 18.83
CA ASP A 480 10.80 14.28 19.23
C ASP A 480 9.65 13.38 19.69
N ASN A 481 9.63 12.11 19.28
CA ASN A 481 8.51 11.20 19.51
C ASN A 481 8.83 10.03 20.46
N ARG A 482 10.06 9.97 21.00
CA ARG A 482 10.53 8.84 21.83
C ARG A 482 9.61 8.49 23.00
N GLU A 483 9.02 9.49 23.66
CA GLU A 483 8.13 9.27 24.81
C GLU A 483 6.72 8.78 24.41
N HIS A 484 6.37 8.86 23.12
CA HIS A 484 5.11 8.41 22.56
C HIS A 484 5.21 7.04 21.85
N MET A 485 6.40 6.45 21.80
CA MET A 485 6.69 5.10 21.29
C MET A 485 6.83 4.12 22.46
#